data_AF-A0A268EKP5-F1
#
_entry.id   AF-A0A268EKP5-F1
#
_cell.length_a   1.000
_cell.length_b   1.000
_cell.length_c   1.000
_cell.angle_alpha   90.00
_cell.angle_beta   90.00
_cell.angle_gamma   90.00
#
_symmetry.space_group_name_H-M   'P 1'
#
loop_
_entity.id
_entity.type
_entity.pdbx_description
1 polymer ?
#
loop_
_entity_poly.entity_id
_entity_poly.type
_entity_poly.pdbx_seq_one_letter_code
_entity_poly.pdbx_strand_id
1 'polypeptide(L)'
;MNNKELLHLLSVIVTAYPTVQVSEEMETLWRSMLQDVSYSKAAENLAQHIKTSRYPPTIADIRGNTSPLSVDNLRIQTEERFRLMDGWERNACPRPRLTEGKQHD
;
A
#
# COMPACT_ATOMS: atom_id res chain seq x y z
N MET A 1 -10.89 -14.05 -15.81
CA MET A 1 -10.92 -15.44 -15.29
C MET A 1 -12.28 -16.12 -15.51
N ASN A 2 -12.36 -17.45 -15.38
CA ASN A 2 -13.61 -18.21 -15.53
C ASN A 2 -14.43 -18.30 -14.23
N ASN A 3 -15.70 -18.71 -14.30
CA ASN A 3 -16.61 -18.76 -13.15
C ASN A 3 -16.09 -19.64 -12.00
N LYS A 4 -15.56 -20.81 -12.33
CA LYS A 4 -15.01 -21.75 -11.33
C LYS A 4 -13.80 -21.17 -10.61
N GLU A 5 -12.95 -20.46 -11.34
CA GLU A 5 -11.75 -19.81 -10.79
C GLU A 5 -12.13 -18.67 -9.84
N LEU A 6 -13.15 -17.87 -10.20
CA LEU A 6 -13.66 -16.81 -9.33
C LEU A 6 -14.25 -17.37 -8.03
N LEU A 7 -15.07 -18.42 -8.13
CA LEU A 7 -15.65 -19.07 -6.96
C LEU A 7 -14.58 -19.65 -6.04
N HIS A 8 -13.52 -20.24 -6.61
CA HIS A 8 -12.39 -20.71 -5.84
C HIS A 8 -11.69 -19.55 -5.10
N LEU A 9 -11.46 -18.43 -5.78
CA LEU A 9 -10.85 -17.24 -5.18
C LEU A 9 -11.68 -16.69 -4.01
N LEU A 10 -13.00 -16.57 -4.20
CA LEU A 10 -13.93 -16.12 -3.16
C LEU A 10 -13.98 -17.10 -1.98
N SER A 11 -13.94 -18.41 -2.24
CA SER A 11 -13.88 -19.44 -1.21
C SER A 11 -12.62 -19.31 -0.34
N VAL A 12 -11.46 -19.03 -0.94
CA VAL A 12 -10.22 -18.78 -0.19
C VAL A 12 -10.37 -17.52 0.68
N ILE A 13 -11.01 -16.46 0.17
CA ILE A 13 -11.25 -15.23 0.95
C ILE A 13 -12.13 -15.52 2.17
N VAL A 14 -13.26 -16.21 2.00
CA VAL A 14 -14.15 -16.56 3.13
C VAL A 14 -13.45 -17.45 4.15
N THR A 15 -12.60 -18.37 3.68
CA THR A 15 -11.81 -19.25 4.56
C THR A 15 -10.79 -18.48 5.38
N ALA A 16 -10.12 -17.50 4.78
CA ALA A 16 -9.15 -16.64 5.47
C ALA A 16 -9.83 -15.59 6.36
N TYR A 17 -11.05 -15.15 6.01
CA TYR A 17 -11.79 -14.09 6.67
C TYR A 17 -13.24 -14.53 6.97
N PRO A 18 -13.49 -15.20 8.10
CA PRO A 18 -14.80 -15.76 8.45
C PRO A 18 -15.93 -14.73 8.57
N THR A 19 -15.59 -13.45 8.69
CA THR A 19 -16.56 -12.34 8.74
C THR A 19 -17.16 -12.01 7.37
N VAL A 20 -16.54 -12.47 6.29
CA VAL A 20 -16.98 -12.20 4.92
C VAL A 20 -18.07 -13.19 4.53
N GLN A 21 -19.20 -12.66 4.04
CA GLN A 21 -20.26 -13.45 3.44
C GLN A 21 -20.32 -13.13 1.95
N VAL A 22 -20.36 -14.18 1.13
CA VAL A 22 -20.47 -14.03 -0.32
C VAL A 22 -21.96 -14.00 -0.67
N SER A 23 -22.41 -12.86 -1.20
CA SER A 23 -23.74 -12.73 -1.81
C SER A 23 -23.65 -12.84 -3.33
N GLU A 24 -24.79 -13.04 -3.99
CA GLU A 24 -24.86 -13.15 -5.46
C GLU A 24 -24.47 -11.82 -6.15
N GLU A 25 -24.82 -10.68 -5.54
CA GLU A 25 -24.43 -9.35 -6.01
C GLU A 25 -22.92 -9.16 -5.91
N MET A 26 -22.30 -9.66 -4.83
CA MET A 26 -20.85 -9.64 -4.66
C MET A 26 -20.16 -10.47 -5.74
N GLU A 27 -20.63 -11.69 -6.00
CA GLU A 27 -20.06 -12.53 -7.06
C GLU A 27 -20.15 -11.83 -8.42
N THR A 28 -21.31 -11.25 -8.74
CA THR A 28 -21.56 -10.56 -10.01
C THR A 28 -20.62 -9.35 -10.18
N LEU A 29 -20.44 -8.56 -9.12
CA LEU A 29 -19.52 -7.43 -9.13
C LEU A 29 -18.08 -7.90 -9.34
N TRP A 30 -17.62 -8.87 -8.55
CA TRP A 30 -16.25 -9.37 -8.64
C TRP A 30 -15.95 -10.00 -10.00
N ARG A 31 -16.93 -10.70 -10.57
CA ARG A 31 -16.86 -11.24 -11.94
C ARG A 31 -16.63 -10.14 -12.96
N SER A 32 -17.41 -9.07 -12.91
CA SER A 32 -17.29 -7.95 -13.85
C SER A 32 -15.95 -7.21 -13.73
N MET A 33 -15.39 -7.14 -12.52
CA MET A 33 -14.19 -6.37 -12.23
C MET A 33 -12.87 -7.15 -12.34
N LEU A 34 -12.94 -8.48 -12.38
CA LEU A 34 -11.77 -9.37 -12.49
C LEU A 34 -11.77 -10.20 -13.79
N GLN A 35 -12.65 -9.88 -14.74
CA GLN A 35 -12.73 -10.58 -16.02
C GLN A 35 -11.43 -10.47 -16.83
N ASP A 36 -10.76 -9.32 -16.74
CA ASP A 36 -9.50 -8.94 -17.39
C ASP A 36 -8.26 -9.51 -16.69
N VAL A 37 -8.40 -9.97 -15.44
CA VAL A 37 -7.29 -10.49 -14.64
C VAL A 37 -7.20 -12.02 -14.78
N SER A 38 -5.97 -12.52 -14.94
CA SER A 38 -5.70 -13.96 -14.95
C SER A 38 -5.83 -14.53 -13.53
N TYR A 39 -6.34 -15.75 -13.41
CA TYR A 39 -6.52 -16.40 -12.11
C TYR A 39 -5.20 -16.50 -11.33
N SER A 40 -4.10 -16.87 -12.00
CA SER A 40 -2.78 -16.96 -11.37
C SER A 40 -2.36 -15.66 -10.69
N LYS A 41 -2.59 -14.51 -11.35
CA LYS A 41 -2.23 -13.20 -10.82
C LYS A 41 -3.12 -12.80 -9.64
N ALA A 42 -4.42 -13.03 -9.76
CA ALA A 42 -5.37 -12.78 -8.67
C ALA A 42 -5.05 -13.63 -7.42
N ALA A 43 -4.70 -14.90 -7.61
CA ALA A 43 -4.34 -15.83 -6.53
C ALA A 43 -3.01 -15.43 -5.85
N GLU A 44 -2.01 -15.02 -6.62
CA GLU A 44 -0.75 -14.50 -6.09
C GLU A 44 -0.97 -13.27 -5.22
N ASN A 45 -1.71 -12.29 -5.74
CA ASN A 45 -2.02 -11.05 -5.02
C ASN A 45 -2.83 -11.33 -3.75
N LEU A 46 -3.82 -12.23 -3.83
CA LEU A 46 -4.59 -12.66 -2.66
C LEU A 46 -3.70 -13.30 -1.59
N ALA A 47 -2.80 -14.21 -1.99
CA ALA A 47 -1.89 -14.87 -1.07
C ALA A 47 -0.95 -13.88 -0.37
N GLN A 48 -0.48 -12.85 -1.07
CA GLN A 48 0.32 -11.77 -0.47
C GLN A 48 -0.51 -10.90 0.48
N HIS A 49 -1.75 -10.58 0.12
CA HIS A 49 -2.65 -9.80 0.97
C HIS A 49 -2.95 -10.54 2.28
N ILE A 50 -3.27 -11.83 2.22
CA ILE A 50 -3.55 -12.65 3.41
C ILE A 50 -2.36 -12.68 4.38
N LYS A 51 -1.13 -12.69 3.86
CA LYS A 51 0.09 -12.68 4.69
C LYS A 51 0.37 -11.34 5.37
N THR A 52 -0.07 -10.23 4.77
CA THR A 52 0.33 -8.88 5.18
C THR A 52 -0.81 -8.11 5.86
N SER A 53 -2.07 -8.51 5.65
CA SER A 53 -3.24 -7.80 6.13
C SER A 53 -4.21 -8.70 6.90
N ARG A 54 -4.59 -8.24 8.09
CA ARG A 54 -5.65 -8.86 8.91
C ARG A 54 -7.06 -8.57 8.41
N TYR A 55 -7.22 -7.66 7.43
CA TYR A 55 -8.51 -7.21 6.93
C TYR A 55 -8.84 -7.84 5.58
N PRO A 56 -10.13 -8.11 5.29
CA PRO A 56 -10.55 -8.66 4.01
C PRO A 56 -10.04 -7.82 2.82
N PRO A 57 -9.59 -8.47 1.74
CA PRO A 57 -9.14 -7.76 0.54
C PRO A 57 -10.31 -7.09 -0.18
N THR A 58 -10.01 -5.98 -0.83
CA THR A 58 -10.89 -5.35 -1.82
C THR A 58 -10.55 -5.85 -3.23
N ILE A 59 -11.45 -5.60 -4.19
CA ILE A 59 -11.20 -5.92 -5.61
C ILE A 59 -9.91 -5.24 -6.11
N ALA A 60 -9.59 -4.03 -5.65
CA ALA A 60 -8.39 -3.30 -6.05
C ALA A 60 -7.10 -4.00 -5.59
N ASP A 61 -7.11 -4.57 -4.37
CA ASP A 61 -5.98 -5.32 -3.82
C ASP A 61 -5.71 -6.57 -4.67
N ILE A 62 -6.78 -7.27 -5.07
CA ILE A 62 -6.68 -8.47 -5.90
C ILE A 62 -6.21 -8.16 -7.32
N ARG A 63 -6.66 -7.05 -7.91
CA ARG A 63 -6.18 -6.60 -9.23
C ARG A 63 -4.68 -6.27 -9.20
N GLY A 64 -4.08 -6.10 -8.03
CA GLY A 64 -2.73 -5.54 -7.90
C GLY A 64 -2.69 -4.07 -8.30
N ASN A 65 -3.86 -3.41 -8.25
CA ASN A 65 -3.98 -1.97 -8.46
C ASN A 65 -3.80 -1.21 -7.16
N THR A 66 -3.18 -1.83 -6.15
CA THR A 66 -2.28 -1.13 -5.25
C THR A 66 -1.20 -0.51 -6.13
N SER A 67 -1.57 0.62 -6.76
CA SER A 67 -0.63 1.58 -7.28
C SER A 67 0.40 1.67 -6.19
N PRO A 68 1.63 1.22 -6.44
CA PRO A 68 2.63 1.46 -5.47
C PRO A 68 2.63 3.00 -5.49
N LEU A 69 2.35 3.65 -4.36
CA LEU A 69 3.05 4.89 -4.10
C LEU A 69 4.50 4.46 -4.21
N SER A 70 5.00 4.55 -5.46
CA SER A 70 5.94 3.58 -5.99
C SER A 70 7.11 3.54 -5.04
N VAL A 71 7.63 2.38 -4.66
CA VAL A 71 8.88 2.40 -3.86
C VAL A 71 9.89 3.33 -4.55
N ASP A 72 9.85 3.38 -5.88
CA ASP A 72 10.56 4.35 -6.71
C ASP A 72 10.07 5.80 -6.56
N ASN A 73 8.76 6.07 -6.53
CA ASN A 73 8.25 7.44 -6.29
C ASN A 73 8.60 7.94 -4.90
N LEU A 74 8.49 7.08 -3.87
CA LEU A 74 8.90 7.37 -2.50
C LEU A 74 10.41 7.60 -2.44
N ARG A 75 11.20 6.78 -3.13
CA ARG A 75 12.66 6.95 -3.23
C ARG A 75 13.03 8.26 -3.91
N ILE A 76 12.39 8.60 -5.04
CA ILE A 76 12.62 9.85 -5.79
C ILE A 76 12.24 11.07 -4.93
N GLN A 77 11.07 11.06 -4.27
CA GLN A 77 10.65 12.13 -3.37
C GLN A 77 11.59 12.29 -2.18
N THR A 78 12.08 11.17 -1.64
CA THR A 78 13.05 11.16 -0.52
C THR A 78 14.38 11.76 -0.96
N GLU A 79 14.87 11.39 -2.14
CA GLU A 79 16.13 11.89 -2.70
C GLU A 79 16.07 13.40 -2.98
N GLU A 80 14.96 13.87 -3.56
CA GLU A 80 14.70 15.30 -3.79
C GLU A 80 14.69 16.09 -2.46
N ARG A 81 14.05 15.54 -1.43
CA ARG A 81 14.00 16.14 -0.10
C ARG A 81 15.38 16.21 0.57
N PHE A 82 16.21 15.19 0.42
CA PHE A 82 17.58 15.22 0.94
C PHE A 82 18.44 16.28 0.24
N ARG A 83 18.31 16.45 -1.08
CA ARG A 83 19.02 17.52 -1.81
C ARG A 83 18.64 18.92 -1.34
N LEU A 84 17.37 19.14 -1.03
CA LEU A 84 16.90 20.41 -0.47
C LEU A 84 17.49 20.66 0.93
N MET A 85 17.56 19.62 1.78
CA MET A 85 18.18 19.71 3.11
C MET A 85 19.66 20.09 3.01
N ASP A 86 20.44 19.46 2.13
CA ASP A 86 21.86 19.82 1.91
C ASP A 86 22.02 21.29 1.48
N GLY A 87 21.08 21.80 0.68
CA GLY A 87 21.05 23.20 0.27
C GLY A 87 20.76 24.14 1.44
N TRP A 88 19.83 23.78 2.31
CA TRP A 88 19.52 24.54 3.52
C TRP A 88 20.65 24.49 4.53
N GLU A 89 21.34 23.37 4.71
CA GLU A 89 22.49 23.26 5.61
C GLU A 89 23.64 24.17 5.16
N ARG A 90 23.94 24.21 3.85
CA ARG A 90 24.96 25.12 3.31
C ARG A 90 24.60 26.60 3.50
N ASN A 91 23.33 26.93 3.41
CA ASN A 91 22.84 28.31 3.50
C ASN A 91 22.39 28.70 4.92
N ALA A 92 22.40 27.77 5.88
CA ALA A 92 21.97 28.04 7.24
C ALA A 92 22.99 28.93 7.93
N CYS A 93 22.50 30.01 8.54
CA CYS A 93 23.34 30.79 9.45
C CYS A 93 23.78 29.91 10.62
N PRO A 94 25.04 30.03 11.08
CA PRO A 94 25.51 29.29 12.23
C PRO A 94 24.61 29.57 13.44
N ARG A 95 24.34 28.51 14.21
CA ARG A 95 23.49 28.61 15.40
C ARG A 95 24.03 29.75 16.28
N PRO A 96 23.19 30.72 16.69
CA PRO A 96 23.64 31.82 17.53
C PRO A 96 24.29 31.24 18.78
N ARG A 97 25.52 31.67 19.08
CA ARG A 97 26.17 31.30 20.35
C ARG A 97 25.35 31.95 21.45
N LEU A 98 24.73 31.13 22.29
CA LEU A 98 24.19 31.59 23.56
C LEU A 98 25.41 32.08 24.36
N THR A 99 25.60 33.39 24.44
CA THR A 99 26.63 33.98 25.29
C THR A 99 26.25 33.63 26.73
N GLU A 100 27.06 32.80 27.37
CA GLU A 100 26.90 32.46 28.78
C GLU A 100 26.77 33.73 29.62
N GLY A 101 25.79 33.73 30.51
CA GLY A 101 25.34 34.91 31.24
C GLY A 101 26.50 35.63 31.91
N LYS A 102 26.59 36.94 31.66
CA LYS A 102 27.40 37.84 32.49
C LYS A 102 26.93 37.69 33.93
N GLN A 103 27.74 37.04 34.76
CA GLN A 103 27.66 37.17 36.21
C GLN A 103 27.84 38.66 36.52
N HIS A 104 26.78 39.28 37.03
CA HIS A 104 26.85 40.62 37.60
C HIS A 104 27.24 40.44 39.08
N ASP A 105 28.46 40.84 39.41
CA ASP A 105 28.86 41.29 40.75
C ASP A 105 28.21 42.64 41.07
#